data_AF-A0A0S2EIR4-F1
#
_entry.id   AF-A0A0S2EIR4-F1
#
_cell.length_a   1.000
_cell.length_b   1.000
_cell.length_c   1.000
_cell.angle_alpha   90.00
_cell.angle_beta   90.00
_cell.angle_gamma   90.00
#
_symmetry.space_group_name_H-M   'P 1'
#
loop_
_entity.id
_entity.type
_entity.pdbx_description
1 polymer ?
#
loop_
_entity_poly.entity_id
_entity_poly.type
_entity_poly.pdbx_seq_one_letter_code
_entity_poly.pdbx_strand_id
1 'polypeptide(L)'
;MSQPSAVSLSLVLERIGQELSRQAEAVRSLHTLVEAGSGPSTEALVTAQAIDTSSQHLGELSGLLQCLSGSAGDAFAPASCFEPMTLSGLRARLLGDAEENAESGEVDFF
;
A
#
# COMPACT_ATOMS: atom_id res chain seq x y z
N MET A 1 -25.11 10.27 27.95
CA MET A 1 -24.75 10.20 26.51
C MET A 1 -23.23 10.13 26.46
N SER A 2 -22.66 8.96 26.19
CA SER A 2 -21.20 8.81 26.11
C SER A 2 -20.73 9.46 24.83
N GLN A 3 -19.87 10.47 24.92
CA GLN A 3 -19.19 11.01 23.73
C GLN A 3 -18.42 9.87 23.05
N PRO A 4 -18.51 9.70 21.73
CA PRO A 4 -17.59 8.82 21.03
C PRO A 4 -16.18 9.32 21.33
N SER A 5 -15.33 8.43 21.87
CA SER A 5 -13.94 8.76 22.21
C SER A 5 -13.24 9.13 20.90
N ALA A 6 -13.09 10.43 20.63
CA ALA A 6 -12.44 10.92 19.43
C ALA A 6 -10.97 10.43 19.45
N VAL A 7 -10.62 9.60 18.48
CA VAL A 7 -9.24 9.13 18.30
C VAL A 7 -8.49 10.19 17.51
N SER A 8 -7.27 10.54 17.96
CA SER A 8 -6.43 11.51 17.26
C SER A 8 -6.11 11.03 15.83
N LEU A 9 -6.31 11.91 14.83
CA LEU A 9 -6.01 11.62 13.42
C LEU A 9 -4.55 11.14 13.22
N SER A 10 -3.60 11.78 13.91
CA SER A 10 -2.18 11.38 13.89
C SER A 10 -1.96 9.93 14.35
N LEU A 11 -2.65 9.50 15.41
CA LEU A 11 -2.57 8.13 15.91
C LEU A 11 -3.21 7.12 14.93
N VAL A 12 -4.28 7.52 14.24
CA VAL A 12 -4.90 6.67 13.21
C VAL A 12 -3.97 6.52 12.01
N LEU A 13 -3.37 7.62 11.53
CA LEU A 13 -2.39 7.59 10.43
C LEU A 13 -1.15 6.75 10.77
N GLU A 14 -0.63 6.87 12.00
CA GLU A 14 0.48 6.03 12.48
C GLU A 14 0.12 4.54 12.44
N ARG A 15 -1.05 4.17 12.96
CA ARG A 15 -1.52 2.77 12.97
C ARG A 15 -1.72 2.22 11.56
N ILE A 16 -2.24 3.02 10.64
CA ILE A 16 -2.36 2.65 9.22
C ILE A 16 -0.97 2.40 8.63
N GLY A 17 0.00 3.28 8.89
CA GLY A 17 1.38 3.08 8.42
C GLY A 17 2.04 1.80 8.94
N GLN A 18 1.81 1.47 10.22
CA GLN A 18 2.29 0.22 10.82
C GLN A 18 1.60 -1.02 10.21
N GLU A 19 0.30 -0.95 9.98
CA GLU A 19 -0.48 -2.04 9.36
C GLU A 19 -0.03 -2.29 7.91
N LEU A 20 0.16 -1.24 7.12
CA LEU A 20 0.71 -1.35 5.76
C LEU A 20 2.10 -1.99 5.75
N SER A 21 2.95 -1.62 6.71
CA SER A 21 4.30 -2.20 6.85
C SER A 21 4.25 -3.70 7.16
N ARG A 22 3.37 -4.11 8.08
CA ARG A 22 3.13 -5.53 8.41
C ARG A 22 2.63 -6.34 7.21
N GLN A 23 1.72 -5.77 6.41
CA GLN A 23 1.24 -6.42 5.19
C GLN A 23 2.33 -6.54 4.13
N ALA A 24 3.17 -5.51 3.95
CA ALA A 24 4.31 -5.57 3.03
C ALA A 24 5.34 -6.65 3.44
N GLU A 25 5.59 -6.82 4.74
CA GLU A 25 6.43 -7.91 5.26
C GLU A 25 5.80 -9.29 5.07
N ALA A 26 4.51 -9.44 5.30
CA ALA A 26 3.78 -10.68 5.05
C ALA A 26 3.88 -11.09 3.58
N VAL A 27 3.64 -10.15 2.65
CA VAL A 27 3.76 -10.38 1.20
C VAL A 27 5.19 -10.76 0.79
N ARG A 28 6.22 -10.08 1.33
CA ARG A 28 7.63 -10.45 1.09
C ARG A 28 7.94 -11.86 1.58
N SER A 29 7.45 -12.23 2.76
CA SER A 29 7.65 -13.56 3.33
C SER A 29 7.01 -14.67 2.48
N LEU A 30 5.82 -14.42 1.92
CA LEU A 30 5.19 -15.34 0.96
C LEU A 30 6.03 -15.51 -0.31
N HIS A 31 6.61 -14.43 -0.84
CA HIS A 31 7.47 -14.49 -2.01
C HIS A 31 8.69 -15.40 -1.77
N THR A 32 9.31 -15.31 -0.58
CA THR A 32 10.44 -16.19 -0.22
C THR A 32 10.05 -17.67 -0.08
N LEU A 33 8.81 -17.97 0.32
CA LEU A 33 8.30 -19.35 0.38
C LEU A 33 8.11 -19.94 -1.02
N VAL A 34 7.60 -19.13 -1.97
CA VAL A 34 7.43 -19.54 -3.37
C VAL A 34 8.78 -19.77 -4.07
N GLU A 35 9.80 -18.96 -3.79
CA GLU A 35 11.14 -19.14 -4.37
C GLU A 35 11.91 -20.36 -3.81
N ALA A 36 11.57 -20.83 -2.60
CA ALA A 36 12.25 -21.95 -1.94
C ALA A 36 11.88 -23.35 -2.48
N GLY A 37 11.05 -23.45 -3.52
CA GLY A 37 10.90 -24.66 -4.33
C GLY A 37 10.11 -25.82 -3.70
N SER A 38 9.21 -25.52 -2.75
CA SER A 38 8.36 -26.54 -2.12
C SER A 38 7.07 -26.76 -2.96
N GLY A 39 6.58 -28.00 -3.01
CA GLY A 39 5.72 -28.51 -4.09
C GLY A 39 4.33 -27.86 -4.27
N PRO A 40 3.67 -28.09 -5.44
CA PRO A 40 2.75 -27.13 -6.05
C PRO A 40 1.27 -27.08 -5.60
N SER A 41 0.84 -27.62 -4.44
CA SER A 41 -0.61 -27.62 -4.11
C SER A 41 -1.02 -26.87 -2.84
N THR A 42 -0.30 -27.04 -1.74
CA THR A 42 -0.74 -26.46 -0.45
C THR A 42 -0.18 -25.05 -0.25
N GLU A 43 1.05 -24.79 -0.68
CA GLU A 43 1.67 -23.47 -0.58
C GLU A 43 1.09 -22.46 -1.57
N ALA A 44 0.68 -22.92 -2.76
CA ALA A 44 -0.02 -22.08 -3.73
C ALA A 44 -1.36 -21.58 -3.18
N LEU A 45 -2.09 -22.44 -2.45
CA LEU A 45 -3.34 -22.07 -1.77
C LEU A 45 -3.08 -21.09 -0.61
N VAL A 46 -2.06 -21.33 0.21
CA VAL A 46 -1.67 -20.42 1.30
C VAL A 46 -1.25 -19.05 0.75
N THR A 47 -0.49 -19.04 -0.34
CA THR A 47 -0.06 -17.82 -1.02
C THR A 47 -1.25 -17.07 -1.60
N ALA A 48 -2.16 -17.76 -2.30
CA ALA A 48 -3.36 -17.16 -2.85
C ALA A 48 -4.26 -16.56 -1.75
N GLN A 49 -4.44 -17.27 -0.64
CA GLN A 49 -5.24 -16.80 0.49
C GLN A 49 -4.60 -15.59 1.19
N ALA A 50 -3.28 -15.57 1.30
CA ALA A 50 -2.58 -14.47 1.93
C ALA A 50 -2.47 -13.23 1.01
N ILE A 51 -2.40 -13.42 -0.31
CA ILE A 51 -2.58 -12.33 -1.30
C ILE A 51 -4.00 -11.76 -1.21
N ASP A 52 -5.03 -12.62 -1.17
CA ASP A 52 -6.43 -12.19 -1.07
C ASP A 52 -6.68 -11.41 0.23
N THR A 53 -6.19 -11.92 1.37
CA THR A 53 -6.28 -11.24 2.68
C THR A 53 -5.56 -9.89 2.64
N SER A 54 -4.35 -9.84 2.06
CA SER A 54 -3.59 -8.57 1.95
C SER A 54 -4.33 -7.57 1.05
N SER A 55 -4.91 -8.02 -0.06
CA SER A 55 -5.71 -7.18 -0.97
C SER A 55 -6.94 -6.60 -0.27
N GLN A 56 -7.67 -7.42 0.50
CA GLN A 56 -8.82 -6.98 1.28
C GLN A 56 -8.42 -5.92 2.31
N HIS A 57 -7.38 -6.17 3.10
CA HIS A 57 -6.93 -5.19 4.09
C HIS A 57 -6.42 -3.89 3.45
N LEU A 58 -5.71 -3.96 2.32
CA LEU A 58 -5.31 -2.76 1.57
C LEU A 58 -6.52 -1.96 1.10
N GLY A 59 -7.59 -2.63 0.67
CA GLY A 59 -8.86 -2.01 0.31
C GLY A 59 -9.51 -1.28 1.49
N GLU A 60 -9.57 -1.92 2.66
CA GLU A 60 -10.11 -1.31 3.89
C GLU A 60 -9.29 -0.09 4.35
N LEU A 61 -7.97 -0.20 4.33
CA LEU A 61 -7.06 0.90 4.69
C LEU A 61 -7.18 2.06 3.70
N SER A 62 -7.35 1.77 2.40
CA SER A 62 -7.60 2.78 1.37
C SER A 62 -8.89 3.54 1.65
N GLY A 63 -9.99 2.83 1.94
CA GLY A 63 -11.27 3.46 2.30
C GLY A 63 -11.19 4.31 3.57
N LEU A 64 -10.45 3.83 4.58
CA LEU A 64 -10.21 4.59 5.80
C LEU A 64 -9.39 5.86 5.53
N LEU A 65 -8.31 5.77 4.74
CA LEU A 65 -7.50 6.93 4.35
C LEU A 65 -8.32 7.97 3.56
N GLN A 66 -9.21 7.53 2.67
CA GLN A 66 -10.14 8.43 1.95
C GLN A 66 -11.12 9.12 2.89
N CYS A 67 -11.62 8.43 3.91
CA CYS A 67 -12.50 9.03 4.92
C CYS A 67 -11.74 10.09 5.76
N LEU A 68 -10.51 9.76 6.16
CA LEU A 68 -9.68 10.63 6.99
C LEU A 68 -9.12 11.84 6.23
N SER A 69 -8.86 11.73 4.93
CA SER A 69 -8.36 12.85 4.12
C SER A 69 -9.35 14.02 4.11
N GLY A 70 -10.65 13.74 4.10
CA GLY A 70 -11.69 14.77 4.23
C GLY A 70 -11.68 15.50 5.59
N SER A 71 -11.04 14.92 6.61
CA SER A 71 -10.88 15.52 7.94
C SER A 71 -9.52 16.21 8.15
N ALA A 72 -8.59 16.07 7.20
CA ALA A 72 -7.23 16.62 7.31
C ALA A 72 -7.16 18.14 7.00
N GLY A 73 -8.16 18.69 6.31
CA GLY A 73 -8.16 20.09 5.87
C GLY A 73 -6.99 20.41 4.93
N ASP A 74 -6.42 21.62 5.06
CA ASP A 74 -5.27 22.08 4.26
C ASP A 74 -3.90 21.66 4.84
N ALA A 75 -3.85 20.56 5.59
CA ALA A 75 -2.58 20.07 6.13
C ALA A 75 -1.65 19.56 5.01
N PHE A 76 -0.46 20.14 4.91
CA PHE A 76 0.54 19.72 3.92
C PHE A 76 1.44 18.62 4.47
N ALA A 77 1.67 17.58 3.65
CA ALA A 77 2.69 16.58 3.94
C ALA A 77 4.10 17.13 3.62
N PRO A 78 5.06 17.06 4.54
CA PRO A 78 6.44 17.46 4.27
C PRO A 78 7.07 16.64 3.14
N ALA A 79 7.88 17.26 2.28
CA ALA A 79 8.59 16.57 1.20
C ALA A 79 9.48 15.41 1.70
N SER A 80 10.01 15.53 2.92
CA SER A 80 10.81 14.50 3.59
C SER A 80 10.04 13.18 3.82
N CYS A 81 8.70 13.21 3.85
CA CYS A 81 7.89 12.00 3.94
C CYS A 81 8.00 11.10 2.70
N PHE A 82 8.47 11.65 1.57
CA PHE A 82 8.60 10.93 0.29
C PHE A 82 10.04 10.51 -0.01
N GLU A 83 11.03 11.01 0.72
CA GLU A 83 12.45 10.68 0.52
C GLU A 83 12.76 9.18 0.66
N PRO A 84 12.16 8.43 1.60
CA PRO A 84 12.40 6.98 1.71
C PRO A 84 11.80 6.16 0.57
N MET A 85 10.96 6.75 -0.30
CA MET A 85 10.33 6.03 -1.41
C MET A 85 11.36 5.77 -2.53
N THR A 86 11.69 4.49 -2.72
CA THR A 86 12.60 4.03 -3.77
C THR A 86 11.92 3.82 -5.12
N LEU A 87 10.59 3.64 -5.13
CA LEU A 87 9.79 3.50 -6.35
C LEU A 87 9.48 4.89 -6.94
N SER A 88 10.37 5.39 -7.79
CA SER A 88 10.28 6.72 -8.42
C SER A 88 8.92 6.98 -9.09
N GLY A 89 8.35 6.00 -9.81
CA GLY A 89 7.04 6.14 -10.46
C GLY A 89 5.85 6.19 -9.50
N LEU A 90 5.93 5.57 -8.31
CA LEU A 90 4.91 5.74 -7.27
C LEU A 90 5.04 7.13 -6.65
N ARG A 91 6.27 7.54 -6.33
CA ARG A 91 6.55 8.86 -5.75
C ARG A 91 6.05 9.99 -6.66
N ALA A 92 6.32 9.93 -7.97
CA ALA A 92 5.84 10.91 -8.94
C ALA A 92 4.30 11.01 -8.98
N ARG A 93 3.60 9.86 -9.00
CA ARG A 93 2.13 9.84 -8.95
C ARG A 93 1.57 10.47 -7.68
N LEU A 94 2.19 10.23 -6.53
CA LEU A 94 1.75 10.79 -5.25
C LEU A 94 2.02 12.29 -5.12
N LEU A 95 3.08 12.79 -5.76
CA LEU A 95 3.41 14.22 -5.80
C LEU A 95 2.63 14.98 -6.88
N GLY A 96 1.86 14.28 -7.72
CA GLY A 96 1.13 14.87 -8.84
C GLY A 96 2.03 15.19 -10.05
N ASP A 97 3.27 14.73 -10.05
CA ASP A 97 4.25 14.95 -11.13
C ASP A 97 4.03 14.01 -12.33
N ALA A 98 3.07 13.09 -12.24
CA ALA A 98 2.76 12.13 -13.30
C ALA A 98 1.79 12.72 -14.33
N GLU A 99 2.26 13.69 -15.13
CA GLU A 99 1.70 13.91 -16.46
C GLU A 99 2.55 13.13 -17.48
N GLU A 100 1.86 12.31 -18.29
CA GLU A 100 2.28 11.76 -19.58
C GLU A 100 3.72 11.22 -19.71
N ASN A 101 3.88 9.91 -19.55
CA ASN A 101 4.73 9.09 -20.42
C ASN A 101 4.33 7.62 -20.24
N ALA A 102 3.10 7.30 -20.61
CA ALA A 102 2.87 5.99 -21.20
C ALA A 102 3.48 6.09 -22.61
N GLU A 103 4.80 5.92 -22.72
CA GLU A 103 5.36 5.47 -23.98
C GLU A 103 4.66 4.13 -24.26
N SER A 104 3.65 4.20 -25.14
CA SER A 104 3.07 3.07 -25.81
C SER A 104 4.23 2.24 -26.32
N GLY A 105 4.51 1.11 -25.67
CA GLY A 105 5.54 0.20 -26.11
C GLY A 105 5.28 -0.15 -27.56
N GLU A 106 6.07 0.41 -28.47
CA GLU A 106 6.29 -0.21 -29.77
C GLU A 106 6.87 -1.59 -29.46
N VAL A 107 6.02 -2.60 -29.55
CA VAL A 107 6.47 -3.98 -29.62
C VAL A 107 7.06 -4.11 -31.01
N ASP A 108 8.38 -3.94 -31.08
CA ASP A 108 9.13 -4.22 -32.30
C ASP A 108 9.16 -5.74 -32.49
N PHE A 109 8.34 -6.25 -33.41
CA PHE A 109 8.40 -7.63 -33.86
C PHE A 109 9.53 -7.74 -34.88
N PHE A 110 10.74 -7.98 -34.40
CA PHE A 110 11.83 -8.53 -35.20
C PHE A 110 12.08 -10.00 -34.85
#